data_AF-A0A511KDJ9-F1
#
_entry.id   AF-A0A511KDJ9-F1
#
_cell.length_a   1.000
_cell.length_b   1.000
_cell.length_c   1.000
_cell.angle_alpha   90.00
_cell.angle_beta   90.00
_cell.angle_gamma   90.00
#
_symmetry.space_group_name_H-M   'P 1'
#
loop_
_entity.id
_entity.type
_entity.pdbx_description
1 polymer ?
#
loop_
_entity_poly.entity_id
_entity_poly.type
_entity_poly.pdbx_seq_one_letter_code
_entity_poly.pdbx_strand_id
1 'polypeptide(L)'
;MHAAAEAHMSDDDSPWLDDGPHHPQALPSSLHTAPDQISQQEWEKLSSRYSDAGYRDGITAGKHSRLQAGFDQGFSLAAPYAREIGALRGSASSLLSLLAVPSANATRNAGPVLEAAFSRDAEVEARVIAELRDLVSSLGRFDANKVLPIDQEAEQHAREHEDEGISELMRQRKEMRETEELMGGLGGKKDDGASGDRAVRECRDRLLEVLKVFGLEGILPPNRS
;
A
#
# COMPACT_ATOMS: atom_id res chain seq x y z
N MET A 1 2.68 -24.22 82.75
CA MET A 1 1.95 -23.06 83.29
C MET A 1 2.37 -21.85 82.48
N HIS A 2 1.53 -21.46 81.52
CA HIS A 2 1.70 -20.23 80.76
C HIS A 2 1.24 -19.04 81.62
N ALA A 3 2.08 -18.02 81.73
CA ALA A 3 1.73 -16.71 82.26
C ALA A 3 1.54 -15.71 81.10
N ALA A 4 0.67 -14.75 81.35
CA ALA A 4 0.12 -13.76 80.42
C ALA A 4 0.89 -12.43 80.44
N ALA A 5 0.62 -11.61 79.40
CA ALA A 5 0.63 -10.15 79.34
C ALA A 5 2.02 -9.45 79.49
N GLU A 6 2.35 -8.32 78.84
CA GLU A 6 1.56 -7.20 78.32
C GLU A 6 2.20 -6.63 77.04
N ALA A 7 1.36 -6.07 76.17
CA ALA A 7 1.77 -5.21 75.08
C ALA A 7 2.11 -3.82 75.63
N HIS A 8 3.32 -3.33 75.35
CA HIS A 8 3.63 -1.91 75.45
C HIS A 8 4.19 -1.46 74.10
N MET A 9 3.31 -0.90 73.27
CA MET A 9 3.70 0.01 72.18
C MET A 9 4.30 1.26 72.83
N SER A 10 5.58 1.53 72.58
CA SER A 10 6.15 2.87 72.71
C SER A 10 6.28 3.44 71.30
N ASP A 11 5.26 4.18 70.88
CA ASP A 11 5.30 5.07 69.73
C ASP A 11 6.22 6.26 70.08
N ASP A 12 7.51 6.21 69.77
CA ASP A 12 8.34 7.40 69.61
C ASP A 12 9.65 7.16 68.83
N ASP A 13 9.58 6.47 67.68
CA ASP A 13 10.67 6.51 66.69
C ASP A 13 10.48 7.73 65.77
N SER A 14 10.49 8.92 66.38
CA SER A 14 10.55 10.18 65.65
C SER A 14 11.98 10.37 65.10
N PRO A 15 12.18 10.40 63.76
CA PRO A 15 13.51 10.42 63.14
C PRO A 15 14.23 11.78 63.26
N TRP A 16 13.78 12.65 64.17
CA TRP A 16 14.22 14.04 64.29
C TRP A 16 14.55 14.45 65.74
N LEU A 17 14.80 13.51 66.65
CA LEU A 17 15.17 13.82 68.03
C LEU A 17 16.35 12.97 68.53
N ASP A 18 17.57 13.35 68.16
CA ASP A 18 18.75 13.11 69.00
C ASP A 18 19.79 14.22 68.78
N ASP A 19 19.50 15.40 69.34
CA ASP A 19 20.50 16.45 69.55
C ASP A 19 21.34 16.10 70.80
N GLY A 20 22.28 15.17 70.64
CA GLY A 20 23.33 14.88 71.62
C GLY A 20 24.65 15.58 71.23
N PRO A 21 25.28 16.39 72.10
CA PRO A 21 26.52 17.08 71.75
C PRO A 21 27.77 16.21 72.03
N HIS A 22 28.79 16.37 71.17
CA HIS A 22 30.23 16.08 71.32
C HIS A 22 30.79 14.73 70.84
N HIS A 23 31.46 14.73 69.67
CA HIS A 23 32.94 14.65 69.55
C HIS A 23 33.37 14.66 68.05
N PRO A 24 34.43 15.39 67.66
CA PRO A 24 34.93 15.35 66.28
C PRO A 24 35.74 14.06 66.07
N GLN A 25 35.08 12.98 65.68
CA GLN A 25 35.76 11.80 65.14
C GLN A 25 36.17 12.08 63.70
N ALA A 26 37.46 11.88 63.42
CA ALA A 26 38.08 12.07 62.12
C ALA A 26 37.26 11.37 61.02
N LEU A 27 36.79 12.16 60.06
CA LEU A 27 36.12 11.68 58.87
C LEU A 27 37.07 10.75 58.09
N PRO A 28 36.70 9.51 57.79
CA PRO A 28 37.37 8.77 56.73
C PRO A 28 37.13 9.51 55.42
N SER A 29 38.20 9.80 54.69
CA SER A 29 38.22 10.52 53.40
C SER A 29 37.57 9.74 52.24
N SER A 30 36.44 9.05 52.46
CA SER A 30 35.82 8.14 51.49
C SER A 30 34.45 8.61 50.97
N LEU A 31 34.14 9.90 51.03
CA LEU A 31 32.86 10.45 50.54
C LEU A 31 32.86 11.02 49.12
N HIS A 32 34.02 11.05 48.44
CA HIS A 32 34.09 11.59 47.07
C HIS A 32 33.72 10.59 45.96
N THR A 33 33.42 9.34 46.30
CA THR A 33 33.23 8.25 45.32
C THR A 33 31.78 8.10 44.82
N ALA A 34 30.79 8.64 45.53
CA ALA A 34 29.36 8.37 45.25
C ALA A 34 28.76 9.08 44.02
N PRO A 35 28.95 10.39 43.79
CA PRO A 35 28.31 11.06 42.65
C PRO A 35 28.97 10.71 41.31
N ASP A 36 30.28 10.44 41.30
CA ASP A 36 31.03 10.12 40.08
C ASP A 36 30.75 8.68 39.60
N GLN A 37 30.59 7.73 40.53
CA GLN A 37 30.19 6.36 40.16
C GLN A 37 28.74 6.29 39.67
N ILE A 38 27.83 7.03 40.32
CA ILE A 38 26.43 7.11 39.88
C ILE A 38 26.36 7.78 38.50
N SER A 39 27.12 8.87 38.28
CA SER A 39 27.16 9.53 36.97
C SER A 39 27.72 8.60 35.89
N GLN A 40 28.77 7.83 36.16
CA GLN A 40 29.33 6.85 35.24
C GLN A 40 28.31 5.78 34.85
N GLN A 41 27.57 5.24 35.82
CA GLN A 41 26.56 4.21 35.59
C GLN A 41 25.38 4.75 34.78
N GLU A 42 24.92 5.96 35.06
CA GLU A 42 23.86 6.60 34.27
C GLU A 42 24.34 6.92 32.85
N TRP A 43 25.62 7.32 32.69
CA TRP A 43 26.24 7.51 31.38
C TRP A 43 26.33 6.22 30.57
N GLU A 44 26.74 5.11 31.18
CA GLU A 44 26.79 3.79 30.50
C GLU A 44 25.39 3.32 30.10
N LYS A 45 24.40 3.45 31.00
CA LYS A 45 23.00 3.11 30.69
C LYS A 45 22.48 3.97 29.53
N LEU A 46 22.75 5.27 29.55
CA LEU A 46 22.31 6.19 28.50
C LEU A 46 23.00 5.87 27.17
N SER A 47 24.31 5.61 27.18
CA SER A 47 25.10 5.25 26.01
C SER A 47 24.63 3.93 25.38
N SER A 48 24.39 2.91 26.19
CA SER A 48 23.84 1.63 25.72
C SER A 48 22.47 1.81 25.08
N ARG A 49 21.55 2.55 25.73
CA ARG A 49 20.23 2.84 25.15
C ARG A 49 20.32 3.60 23.84
N TYR A 50 21.23 4.57 23.73
CA TYR A 50 21.41 5.35 22.50
C TYR A 50 21.97 4.49 21.36
N SER A 51 22.90 3.60 21.68
CA SER A 51 23.48 2.64 20.72
C SER A 51 22.45 1.64 20.24
N ASP A 52 21.67 1.05 21.15
CA ASP A 52 20.61 0.10 20.82
C ASP A 52 19.48 0.77 20.02
N ALA A 53 19.09 1.98 20.40
CA ALA A 53 18.11 2.76 19.68
C ALA A 53 18.60 3.09 18.27
N GLY A 54 19.84 3.57 18.12
CA GLY A 54 20.43 3.89 16.83
C GLY A 54 20.58 2.67 15.91
N TYR A 55 20.92 1.50 16.46
CA TYR A 55 20.99 0.26 15.69
C TYR A 55 19.60 -0.18 15.20
N ARG A 56 18.60 -0.16 16.09
CA ARG A 56 17.21 -0.51 15.72
C ARG A 56 16.64 0.45 14.70
N ASP A 57 16.90 1.75 14.88
CA ASP A 57 16.48 2.78 13.95
C ASP A 57 17.17 2.63 12.59
N GLY A 58 18.49 2.37 12.57
CA GLY A 58 19.24 2.09 11.35
C GLY A 58 18.73 0.89 10.57
N ILE A 59 18.40 -0.23 11.24
CA ILE A 59 17.76 -1.39 10.60
C ILE A 59 16.39 -1.03 10.03
N THR A 60 15.60 -0.28 10.80
CA THR A 60 14.24 0.09 10.41
C THR A 60 14.26 1.03 9.21
N ALA A 61 15.10 2.07 9.26
CA ALA A 61 15.34 3.01 8.18
C ALA A 61 15.85 2.30 6.91
N GLY A 62 16.80 1.36 7.04
CA GLY A 62 17.30 0.57 5.91
C GLY A 62 16.22 -0.29 5.26
N LYS A 63 15.37 -0.95 6.06
CA LYS A 63 14.23 -1.73 5.56
C LYS A 63 13.21 -0.85 4.85
N HIS A 64 12.84 0.29 5.45
CA HIS A 64 11.91 1.23 4.84
C HIS A 64 12.46 1.82 3.54
N SER A 65 13.74 2.19 3.50
CA SER A 65 14.36 2.75 2.30
C SER A 65 14.30 1.78 1.12
N ARG A 66 14.61 0.49 1.32
CA ARG A 66 14.52 -0.52 0.26
C ARG A 66 13.08 -0.82 -0.17
N LEU A 67 12.16 -0.93 0.79
CA LEU A 67 10.74 -1.19 0.50
C LEU A 67 10.10 -0.03 -0.26
N GLN A 68 10.37 1.20 0.17
CA GLN A 68 9.81 2.40 -0.43
C GLN A 68 10.31 2.58 -1.87
N ALA A 69 11.60 2.33 -2.12
CA ALA A 69 12.16 2.40 -3.48
C ALA A 69 11.44 1.44 -4.44
N GLY A 70 11.19 0.20 -4.02
CA GLY A 70 10.43 -0.77 -4.82
C GLY A 70 8.96 -0.37 -5.02
N PHE A 71 8.32 0.18 -3.99
CA PHE A 71 6.96 0.70 -4.10
C PHE A 71 6.88 1.88 -5.08
N ASP A 72 7.80 2.85 -4.97
CA ASP A 72 7.81 4.04 -5.82
C ASP A 72 8.03 3.67 -7.29
N GLN A 73 8.90 2.70 -7.57
CA GLN A 73 9.10 2.14 -8.90
C GLN A 73 7.80 1.51 -9.44
N GLY A 74 7.17 0.62 -8.69
CA GLY A 74 5.90 0.01 -9.09
C GLY A 74 4.76 1.02 -9.25
N PHE A 75 4.69 2.01 -8.36
CA PHE A 75 3.69 3.08 -8.44
C PHE A 75 3.89 3.98 -9.66
N SER A 76 5.14 4.33 -9.99
CA SER A 76 5.44 5.14 -11.18
C SER A 76 5.01 4.46 -12.48
N LEU A 77 5.09 3.13 -12.53
CA LEU A 77 4.63 2.31 -13.64
C LEU A 77 3.10 2.19 -13.65
N ALA A 78 2.48 1.83 -12.52
CA ALA A 78 1.05 1.51 -12.45
C ALA A 78 0.10 2.71 -12.38
N ALA A 79 0.46 3.77 -11.66
CA ALA A 79 -0.43 4.91 -11.42
C ALA A 79 -0.96 5.54 -12.72
N PRO A 80 -0.16 5.71 -13.78
CA PRO A 80 -0.66 6.27 -15.01
C PRO A 80 -1.61 5.34 -15.79
N TYR A 81 -1.33 4.03 -15.84
CA TYR A 81 -2.24 3.05 -16.46
C TYR A 81 -3.59 3.04 -15.74
N ALA A 82 -3.55 3.07 -14.40
CA ALA A 82 -4.76 3.14 -13.59
C ALA A 82 -5.55 4.43 -13.85
N ARG A 83 -4.88 5.57 -14.02
CA ARG A 83 -5.53 6.84 -14.38
C ARG A 83 -6.18 6.79 -15.75
N GLU A 84 -5.51 6.23 -16.75
CA GLU A 84 -6.03 6.12 -18.11
C GLU A 84 -7.28 5.24 -18.16
N ILE A 85 -7.21 4.01 -17.63
CA ILE A 85 -8.36 3.10 -17.57
C ILE A 85 -9.48 3.70 -16.72
N GLY A 86 -9.14 4.34 -15.61
CA GLY A 86 -10.10 5.04 -14.76
C GLY A 86 -10.83 6.15 -15.51
N ALA A 87 -10.11 6.94 -16.30
CA ALA A 87 -10.70 8.00 -17.13
C ALA A 87 -11.62 7.41 -18.21
N LEU A 88 -11.17 6.40 -18.96
CA LEU A 88 -11.99 5.73 -19.98
C LEU A 88 -13.27 5.13 -19.39
N ARG A 89 -13.14 4.41 -18.26
CA ARG A 89 -14.27 3.78 -17.56
C ARG A 89 -15.25 4.84 -17.03
N GLY A 90 -14.72 5.92 -16.45
CA GLY A 90 -15.50 7.05 -15.97
C GLY A 90 -16.31 7.70 -17.10
N SER A 91 -15.64 8.10 -18.18
CA SER A 91 -16.28 8.71 -19.35
C SER A 91 -17.35 7.82 -19.97
N ALA A 92 -17.04 6.54 -20.22
CA ALA A 92 -18.01 5.60 -20.80
C ALA A 92 -19.21 5.36 -19.87
N SER A 93 -18.99 5.22 -18.55
CA SER A 93 -20.06 5.01 -17.58
C SER A 93 -20.94 6.25 -17.41
N SER A 94 -20.34 7.44 -17.41
CA SER A 94 -21.08 8.71 -17.33
C SER A 94 -21.97 8.92 -18.55
N LEU A 95 -21.46 8.68 -19.76
CA LEU A 95 -22.25 8.75 -20.99
C LEU A 95 -23.35 7.70 -20.99
N LEU A 96 -23.04 6.46 -20.62
CA LEU A 96 -24.04 5.40 -20.54
C LEU A 96 -25.15 5.75 -19.55
N SER A 97 -24.81 6.28 -18.37
CA SER A 97 -25.81 6.71 -17.39
C SER A 97 -26.66 7.86 -17.90
N LEU A 98 -26.09 8.78 -18.67
CA LEU A 98 -26.81 9.92 -19.24
C LEU A 98 -27.86 9.47 -20.28
N LEU A 99 -27.53 8.45 -21.08
CA LEU A 99 -28.39 7.93 -22.14
C LEU A 99 -29.38 6.87 -21.67
N ALA A 100 -28.96 5.97 -20.78
CA ALA A 100 -29.76 4.82 -20.37
C ALA A 100 -30.65 5.09 -19.16
N VAL A 101 -30.36 6.13 -18.36
CA VAL A 101 -31.14 6.48 -17.17
C VAL A 101 -31.77 7.86 -17.35
N PRO A 102 -33.05 7.94 -17.70
CA PRO A 102 -33.75 9.22 -17.80
C PRO A 102 -33.76 9.92 -16.44
N SER A 103 -33.09 11.06 -16.36
CA SER A 103 -33.08 11.91 -15.16
C SER A 103 -33.55 13.32 -15.51
N ALA A 104 -34.34 13.92 -14.64
CA ALA A 104 -34.79 15.31 -14.79
C ALA A 104 -33.62 16.30 -14.91
N ASN A 105 -32.48 15.99 -14.27
CA ASN A 105 -31.27 16.81 -14.39
C ASN A 105 -30.50 16.54 -15.70
N ALA A 106 -30.47 15.29 -16.16
CA ALA A 106 -29.85 14.92 -17.44
C ALA A 106 -30.58 15.59 -18.62
N THR A 107 -31.91 15.51 -18.63
CA THR A 107 -32.76 16.12 -19.66
C THR A 107 -32.66 17.66 -19.66
N ARG A 108 -32.57 18.30 -18.49
CA ARG A 108 -32.39 19.76 -18.39
C ARG A 108 -31.02 20.22 -18.89
N ASN A 109 -29.95 19.54 -18.48
CA ASN A 109 -28.58 20.05 -18.68
C ASN A 109 -27.94 19.53 -19.97
N ALA A 110 -28.23 18.29 -20.36
CA ALA A 110 -27.66 17.64 -21.54
C ALA A 110 -28.68 17.44 -22.67
N GLY A 111 -29.97 17.65 -22.43
CA GLY A 111 -31.04 17.46 -23.43
C GLY A 111 -30.73 18.10 -24.79
N PRO A 112 -30.31 19.38 -24.88
CA PRO A 112 -29.98 20.01 -26.15
C PRO A 112 -28.80 19.35 -26.88
N VAL A 113 -27.80 18.85 -26.16
CA VAL A 113 -26.64 18.16 -26.72
C VAL A 113 -27.03 16.77 -27.23
N LEU A 114 -27.87 16.06 -26.46
CA LEU A 114 -28.38 14.75 -26.85
C LEU A 114 -29.30 14.84 -28.07
N GLU A 115 -30.19 15.83 -28.12
CA GLU A 115 -31.06 16.06 -29.28
C GLU A 115 -30.25 16.42 -30.54
N ALA A 116 -29.22 17.26 -30.40
CA ALA A 116 -28.33 17.60 -31.50
C ALA A 116 -27.51 16.39 -31.99
N ALA A 117 -27.01 15.56 -31.07
CA ALA A 117 -26.18 14.39 -31.38
C ALA A 117 -26.96 13.30 -32.13
N PHE A 118 -28.22 13.06 -31.75
CA PHE A 118 -29.01 11.97 -32.34
C PHE A 118 -29.98 12.41 -33.42
N SER A 119 -30.30 13.71 -33.54
CA SER A 119 -31.26 14.22 -34.54
C SER A 119 -32.60 13.46 -34.60
N ARG A 120 -32.97 12.77 -33.49
CA ARG A 120 -34.10 11.83 -33.32
C ARG A 120 -34.00 10.48 -34.04
N ASP A 121 -32.81 10.05 -34.45
CA ASP A 121 -32.57 8.69 -34.93
C ASP A 121 -32.43 7.72 -33.76
N ALA A 122 -33.53 7.05 -33.42
CA ALA A 122 -33.60 6.07 -32.35
C ALA A 122 -32.72 4.83 -32.59
N GLU A 123 -32.39 4.50 -33.85
CA GLU A 123 -31.49 3.37 -34.13
C GLU A 123 -30.05 3.71 -33.80
N VAL A 124 -29.60 4.93 -34.12
CA VAL A 124 -28.25 5.40 -33.80
C VAL A 124 -28.07 5.50 -32.29
N GLU A 125 -29.06 6.04 -31.58
CA GLU A 125 -29.06 6.10 -30.11
C GLU A 125 -28.94 4.70 -29.48
N ALA A 126 -29.74 3.74 -29.95
CA ALA A 126 -29.70 2.37 -29.46
C ALA A 126 -28.34 1.69 -29.72
N ARG A 127 -27.72 1.93 -30.89
CA ARG A 127 -26.38 1.42 -31.22
C ARG A 127 -25.31 2.01 -30.30
N VAL A 128 -25.35 3.32 -30.05
CA VAL A 128 -24.40 3.99 -29.14
C VAL A 128 -24.55 3.48 -27.70
N ILE A 129 -25.78 3.27 -27.22
CA ILE A 129 -26.02 2.71 -25.89
C ILE A 129 -25.48 1.28 -25.80
N ALA A 130 -25.68 0.45 -26.83
CA ALA A 130 -25.14 -0.91 -26.87
C ALA A 130 -23.61 -0.92 -26.85
N GLU A 131 -22.98 -0.05 -27.65
CA GLU A 131 -21.53 0.12 -27.71
C GLU A 131 -20.95 0.55 -26.35
N LEU A 132 -21.58 1.53 -25.69
CA LEU A 132 -21.15 1.98 -24.36
C LEU A 132 -21.28 0.88 -23.30
N ARG A 133 -22.30 0.02 -23.36
CA ARG A 133 -22.44 -1.13 -22.45
C ARG A 133 -21.32 -2.15 -22.67
N ASP A 134 -20.96 -2.41 -23.92
CA ASP A 134 -19.86 -3.32 -24.24
C ASP A 134 -18.51 -2.73 -23.81
N LEU A 135 -18.29 -1.44 -24.04
CA LEU A 135 -17.10 -0.72 -23.58
C LEU A 135 -16.96 -0.73 -22.06
N VAL A 136 -18.01 -0.42 -21.31
CA VAL A 136 -17.98 -0.48 -19.83
C VAL A 136 -17.68 -1.90 -19.35
N SER A 137 -18.26 -2.91 -19.99
CA SER A 137 -18.01 -4.31 -19.66
C SER A 137 -16.58 -4.74 -19.96
N SER A 138 -16.05 -4.36 -21.13
CA SER A 138 -14.69 -4.64 -21.57
C SER A 138 -13.67 -3.94 -20.68
N LEU A 139 -13.89 -2.65 -20.40
CA LEU A 139 -13.07 -1.86 -19.48
C LEU A 139 -13.12 -2.40 -18.06
N GLY A 140 -14.23 -3.01 -17.63
CA GLY A 140 -14.38 -3.67 -16.33
C GLY A 140 -13.57 -4.96 -16.17
N ARG A 141 -13.20 -5.64 -17.27
CA ARG A 141 -12.41 -6.89 -17.25
C ARG A 141 -10.90 -6.65 -17.16
N PHE A 142 -10.42 -5.41 -17.38
CA PHE A 142 -9.01 -5.08 -17.23
C PHE A 142 -8.62 -5.04 -15.76
N ASP A 143 -7.71 -5.95 -15.39
CA ASP A 143 -7.05 -6.01 -14.09
C ASP A 143 -5.61 -5.48 -14.23
N ALA A 144 -5.02 -5.00 -13.13
CA ALA A 144 -3.67 -4.45 -13.11
C ALA A 144 -2.64 -5.44 -13.69
N ASN A 145 -2.80 -6.72 -13.42
CA ASN A 145 -1.92 -7.79 -13.91
C ASN A 145 -1.98 -8.03 -15.42
N LYS A 146 -3.03 -7.54 -16.10
CA LYS A 146 -3.24 -7.75 -17.54
C LYS A 146 -2.77 -6.57 -18.39
N VAL A 147 -2.65 -5.38 -17.80
CA VAL A 147 -2.38 -4.14 -18.52
C VAL A 147 -0.95 -3.67 -18.33
N LEU A 148 -0.36 -3.94 -17.16
CA LEU A 148 1.02 -3.60 -16.90
C LEU A 148 1.95 -4.49 -17.75
N PRO A 149 3.04 -3.92 -18.30
CA PRO A 149 4.09 -4.72 -18.90
C PRO A 149 4.66 -5.68 -17.84
N ILE A 150 4.96 -6.90 -18.27
CA ILE A 150 5.59 -7.91 -17.42
C ILE A 150 6.95 -7.38 -16.98
N ASP A 151 7.19 -7.37 -15.67
CA ASP A 151 8.46 -6.94 -15.08
C ASP A 151 9.53 -8.02 -15.33
N GLN A 152 10.23 -7.89 -16.46
CA GLN A 152 11.25 -8.86 -16.90
C GLN A 152 12.46 -8.92 -15.95
N GLU A 153 12.77 -7.81 -15.26
CA GLU A 153 13.87 -7.74 -14.30
C GLU A 153 13.50 -8.47 -13.01
N ALA A 154 12.27 -8.30 -12.52
CA ALA A 154 11.76 -9.08 -11.40
C ALA A 154 11.64 -10.57 -11.74
N GLU A 155 11.21 -10.94 -12.95
CA GLU A 155 11.19 -12.33 -13.40
C GLU A 155 12.60 -12.94 -13.53
N GLN A 156 13.58 -12.20 -14.05
CA GLN A 156 14.96 -12.66 -14.12
C GLN A 156 15.59 -12.79 -12.75
N HIS A 157 15.41 -11.82 -11.85
CA HIS A 157 15.92 -11.92 -10.48
C HIS A 157 15.25 -13.07 -9.71
N ALA A 158 13.95 -13.33 -9.92
CA ALA A 158 13.26 -14.48 -9.34
C ALA A 158 13.81 -15.81 -9.88
N ARG A 159 14.19 -15.88 -11.16
CA ARG A 159 14.84 -17.04 -11.79
C ARG A 159 16.30 -17.21 -11.33
N GLU A 160 17.02 -16.11 -11.09
CA GLU A 160 18.42 -16.13 -10.69
C GLU A 160 18.61 -16.49 -9.21
N HIS A 161 17.67 -16.10 -8.34
CA HIS A 161 17.67 -16.47 -6.92
C HIS A 161 16.75 -17.65 -6.60
N GLU A 162 16.32 -18.41 -7.62
CA GLU A 162 15.41 -19.54 -7.48
C GLU A 162 16.03 -20.73 -6.71
N ASP A 163 17.36 -20.78 -6.60
CA ASP A 163 18.11 -21.85 -5.92
C ASP A 163 18.83 -21.40 -4.62
N GLU A 164 18.84 -20.11 -4.29
CA GLU A 164 19.55 -19.60 -3.11
C GLU A 164 18.66 -19.67 -1.84
N GLY A 165 18.77 -20.78 -1.10
CA GLY A 165 18.21 -20.91 0.25
C GLY A 165 16.89 -21.68 0.38
N ILE A 166 16.45 -22.36 -0.68
CA ILE A 166 15.28 -23.24 -0.62
C ILE A 166 15.68 -24.58 0.03
N SER A 167 15.10 -24.90 1.19
CA SER A 167 15.20 -26.24 1.80
C SER A 167 14.71 -27.30 0.80
N GLU A 168 15.38 -28.46 0.69
CA GLU A 168 15.03 -29.55 -0.25
C GLU A 168 13.53 -29.90 -0.29
N LEU A 169 12.85 -29.79 0.85
CA LEU A 169 11.40 -29.99 0.97
C LEU A 169 10.56 -28.97 0.18
N MET A 170 10.98 -27.71 0.14
CA MET A 170 10.30 -26.64 -0.61
C MET A 170 10.54 -26.79 -2.12
N ARG A 171 11.72 -27.31 -2.51
CA ARG A 171 12.03 -27.65 -3.90
C ARG A 171 11.16 -28.81 -4.40
N GLN A 172 11.03 -29.87 -3.60
CA GLN A 172 10.18 -31.02 -3.94
C GLN A 172 8.68 -30.66 -4.00
N ARG A 173 8.20 -29.78 -3.12
CA ARG A 173 6.82 -29.29 -3.14
C ARG A 173 6.55 -28.39 -4.35
N LYS A 174 7.54 -27.62 -4.78
CA LYS A 174 7.46 -26.78 -5.98
C LYS A 174 7.44 -27.62 -7.26
N GLU A 175 8.31 -28.63 -7.37
CA GLU A 175 8.32 -29.56 -8.50
C GLU A 175 6.94 -30.23 -8.69
N MET A 176 6.31 -30.69 -7.60
CA MET A 176 4.95 -31.24 -7.68
C MET A 176 3.93 -30.21 -8.20
N ARG A 177 4.05 -28.95 -7.80
CA ARG A 177 3.14 -27.87 -8.20
C ARG A 177 3.34 -27.45 -9.66
N GLU A 178 4.59 -27.36 -10.10
CA GLU A 178 4.92 -27.12 -11.52
C GLU A 178 4.43 -28.26 -12.40
N THR A 179 4.57 -29.52 -11.97
CA THR A 179 4.03 -30.65 -12.73
C THR A 179 2.49 -30.62 -12.81
N GLU A 180 1.81 -30.16 -11.75
CA GLU A 180 0.35 -29.98 -11.73
C GLU A 180 -0.09 -28.83 -12.66
N GLU A 181 0.68 -27.74 -12.71
CA GLU A 181 0.41 -26.59 -13.57
C GLU A 181 0.70 -26.90 -15.05
N LEU A 182 1.73 -27.69 -15.35
CA LEU A 182 2.03 -28.17 -16.70
C LEU A 182 0.94 -29.13 -17.22
N MET A 183 0.34 -29.92 -16.33
CA MET A 183 -0.77 -30.83 -16.66
C MET A 183 -2.11 -30.09 -16.74
N GLY A 184 -2.28 -28.99 -15.99
CA GLY A 184 -3.47 -28.12 -15.99
C GLY A 184 -3.47 -27.00 -17.05
N GLY A 185 -2.31 -26.67 -17.62
CA GLY A 185 -2.10 -25.53 -18.54
C GLY A 185 -2.62 -25.69 -19.97
N LEU A 186 -3.19 -26.85 -20.33
CA LEU A 186 -3.69 -27.14 -21.68
C LEU A 186 -4.93 -26.31 -22.10
N GLY A 187 -5.50 -25.48 -21.21
CA GLY A 187 -6.71 -24.69 -21.50
C GLY A 187 -6.57 -23.16 -21.41
N GLY A 188 -5.44 -22.63 -20.95
CA GLY A 188 -5.31 -21.21 -20.61
C GLY A 188 -4.17 -20.53 -21.35
N LYS A 189 -4.46 -19.85 -22.46
CA LYS A 189 -3.50 -19.02 -23.19
C LYS A 189 -3.05 -17.87 -22.27
N LYS A 190 -1.78 -17.83 -21.87
CA LYS A 190 -1.20 -16.69 -21.15
C LYS A 190 -1.33 -15.45 -22.04
N ASP A 191 -2.12 -14.48 -21.60
CA ASP A 191 -2.25 -13.18 -22.27
C ASP A 191 -0.97 -12.39 -22.00
N ASP A 192 -0.16 -12.18 -23.03
CA ASP A 192 1.03 -11.33 -22.96
C ASP A 192 0.62 -9.89 -22.60
N GLY A 193 1.33 -9.19 -21.71
CA GLY A 193 0.99 -7.79 -21.33
C GLY A 193 0.88 -6.81 -22.50
N ALA A 194 1.50 -7.13 -23.65
CA ALA A 194 1.32 -6.41 -24.92
C ALA A 194 -0.09 -6.53 -25.52
N SER A 195 -0.83 -7.58 -25.17
CA SER A 195 -2.25 -7.79 -25.46
C SER A 195 -3.11 -6.78 -24.71
N GLY A 196 -2.80 -6.53 -23.43
CA GLY A 196 -3.54 -5.61 -22.57
C GLY A 196 -3.45 -4.15 -22.99
N ASP A 197 -2.24 -3.64 -23.22
CA ASP A 197 -2.03 -2.26 -23.68
C ASP A 197 -2.69 -2.00 -25.04
N ARG A 198 -2.61 -2.96 -25.96
CA ARG A 198 -3.32 -2.90 -27.25
C ARG A 198 -4.84 -2.87 -27.06
N ALA A 199 -5.38 -3.72 -26.19
CA ALA A 199 -6.82 -3.78 -25.93
C ALA A 199 -7.34 -2.50 -25.27
N VAL A 200 -6.55 -1.85 -24.40
CA VAL A 200 -6.90 -0.55 -23.82
C VAL A 200 -6.93 0.54 -24.91
N ARG A 201 -5.96 0.56 -25.82
CA ARG A 201 -5.97 1.48 -26.98
C ARG A 201 -7.17 1.25 -27.88
N GLU A 202 -7.53 0.01 -28.16
CA GLU A 202 -8.73 -0.32 -28.94
C GLU A 202 -10.00 0.21 -28.26
N CYS A 203 -10.14 0.01 -26.94
CA CYS A 203 -11.26 0.57 -26.19
C CYS A 203 -11.28 2.10 -26.22
N ARG A 204 -10.11 2.75 -26.19
CA ARG A 204 -9.99 4.21 -26.32
C ARG A 204 -10.46 4.69 -27.68
N ASP A 205 -10.02 4.05 -28.76
CA ASP A 205 -10.39 4.44 -30.12
C ASP A 205 -11.89 4.26 -30.36
N ARG A 206 -12.47 3.15 -29.88
CA ARG A 206 -13.92 2.94 -29.89
C ARG A 206 -14.68 4.01 -29.10
N LEU A 207 -14.20 4.40 -27.93
CA LEU A 207 -14.81 5.48 -27.14
C LEU A 207 -14.68 6.84 -27.83
N LEU A 208 -13.56 7.10 -28.53
CA LEU A 208 -13.40 8.32 -29.34
C LEU A 208 -14.45 8.38 -30.45
N GLU A 209 -14.70 7.28 -31.17
CA GLU A 209 -15.77 7.25 -32.18
C GLU A 209 -17.15 7.56 -31.59
N VAL A 210 -17.43 7.08 -30.39
CA VAL A 210 -18.67 7.45 -29.68
C VAL A 210 -18.68 8.95 -29.31
N LEU A 211 -17.57 9.49 -28.82
CA LEU A 211 -17.45 10.90 -28.43
C LEU A 211 -17.58 11.86 -29.62
N LYS A 212 -17.18 11.45 -30.83
CA LYS A 212 -17.36 12.23 -32.07
C LYS A 212 -18.83 12.54 -32.34
N VAL A 213 -19.73 11.60 -32.05
CA VAL A 213 -21.18 11.80 -32.19
C VAL A 213 -21.67 12.99 -31.34
N PHE A 214 -21.01 13.24 -30.21
CA PHE A 214 -21.33 14.34 -29.30
C PHE A 214 -20.45 15.59 -29.50
N GLY A 215 -19.46 15.56 -30.41
CA GLY A 215 -18.48 16.63 -30.58
C GLY A 215 -17.51 16.80 -29.40
N LEU A 216 -17.26 15.73 -28.63
CA LEU A 216 -16.53 15.75 -27.36
C LEU A 216 -15.12 15.13 -27.45
N GLU A 217 -14.45 15.28 -28.59
CA GLU A 217 -13.16 14.64 -28.89
C GLU A 217 -12.02 15.01 -27.91
N GLY A 218 -12.09 16.19 -27.30
CA GLY A 218 -11.05 16.71 -26.41
C GLY A 218 -11.13 16.27 -24.94
N ILE A 219 -12.10 15.44 -24.56
CA ILE A 219 -12.31 15.05 -23.16
C ILE A 219 -11.30 14.00 -22.68
N LEU A 220 -10.83 13.13 -23.59
CA LEU A 220 -9.93 12.05 -23.22
C LEU A 220 -8.47 12.54 -23.14
N PRO A 221 -7.69 12.04 -22.16
CA PRO A 221 -6.27 12.37 -22.07
C PRO A 221 -5.52 11.92 -23.34
N PRO A 222 -4.43 12.63 -23.71
CA PRO A 222 -3.60 12.26 -24.85
C PRO A 222 -2.98 10.88 -24.66
N ASN A 223 -2.76 10.17 -25.78
CA ASN A 223 -2.12 8.85 -25.77
C ASN A 223 -0.69 8.96 -25.23
N ARG A 224 -0.27 8.00 -24.40
CA ARG A 224 1.12 7.87 -23.96
C ARG A 224 1.96 7.40 -25.14
N SER A 225 2.86 8.25 -25.62
CA SER A 225 3.95 7.89 -26.54
C SER A 225 5.05 7.13 -25.81
#